data_AF-A0A7H9DLY2-F1
#
_entry.id   AF-A0A7H9DLY2-F1
#
_cell.length_a   1.000
_cell.length_b   1.000
_cell.length_c   1.000
_cell.angle_alpha   90.00
_cell.angle_beta   90.00
_cell.angle_gamma   90.00
#
_symmetry.space_group_name_H-M   'P 1'
#
loop_
_entity.id
_entity.type
_entity.pdbx_description
1 polymer ?
#
loop_
_entity_poly.entity_id
_entity_poly.type
_entity_poly.pdbx_seq_one_letter_code
_entity_poly.pdbx_strand_id
1 'polypeptide(L)'
;MSKMLTTQLTGVFNRLDTQSLDIQMAAQSLIQAIGGEGHIFIKGYGDLKCFETYILQSEEKLESSLSLECLSSFSDLDSTDRILLFGAYYTEEMANDLAQLLKNNHDVVMITNKPKSIEIPDHLIHFVDLSTPRPLVFTEDYDKVVIPHMMALNYIYYEIYTQMVEMIRDLNL
;
A
#
# COMPACT_ATOMS: atom_id res chain seq x y z
N MET A 1 -6.76 -17.19 -25.32
CA MET A 1 -6.23 -15.93 -24.75
C MET A 1 -6.78 -15.61 -23.35
N SER A 2 -8.09 -15.43 -23.12
CA SER A 2 -8.64 -15.11 -21.77
C SER A 2 -8.18 -16.05 -20.63
N LYS A 3 -8.09 -17.37 -20.88
CA LYS A 3 -7.58 -18.33 -19.89
C LYS A 3 -6.12 -18.09 -19.46
N MET A 4 -5.25 -17.60 -20.35
CA MET A 4 -3.84 -17.34 -20.02
C MET A 4 -3.70 -16.12 -19.10
N LEU A 5 -4.49 -15.07 -19.36
CA LEU A 5 -4.58 -13.90 -18.49
C LEU A 5 -5.02 -14.31 -17.08
N THR A 6 -6.13 -15.02 -16.98
CA THR A 6 -6.65 -15.51 -15.71
C THR A 6 -5.62 -16.35 -14.95
N THR A 7 -4.96 -17.32 -15.60
CA THR A 7 -3.95 -18.15 -14.93
C THR A 7 -2.78 -17.34 -14.36
N GLN A 8 -2.27 -16.36 -15.10
CA GLN A 8 -1.16 -15.54 -14.61
C GLN A 8 -1.60 -14.63 -13.45
N LEU A 9 -2.80 -14.04 -13.54
CA LEU A 9 -3.37 -13.21 -12.47
C LEU A 9 -3.67 -14.04 -11.22
N THR A 10 -4.22 -15.25 -11.35
CA THR A 10 -4.37 -16.18 -10.23
C THR A 10 -3.01 -16.46 -9.58
N GLY A 11 -1.95 -16.62 -10.37
CA GLY A 11 -0.60 -16.74 -9.83
C GLY A 11 -0.13 -15.51 -9.05
N VAL A 12 -0.51 -14.30 -9.45
CA VAL A 12 -0.24 -13.06 -8.70
C VAL A 12 -1.03 -13.06 -7.39
N PHE A 13 -2.34 -13.30 -7.44
CA PHE A 13 -3.19 -13.32 -6.25
C PHE A 13 -2.75 -14.38 -5.23
N ASN A 14 -2.36 -15.57 -5.68
CA ASN A 14 -1.82 -16.59 -4.78
C ASN A 14 -0.54 -16.15 -4.06
N ARG A 15 0.32 -15.31 -4.69
CA ARG A 15 1.50 -14.75 -4.01
C ARG A 15 1.12 -13.64 -3.03
N LEU A 16 0.13 -12.83 -3.38
CA LEU A 16 -0.42 -11.83 -2.46
C LEU A 16 -1.04 -12.50 -1.23
N ASP A 17 -1.77 -13.59 -1.41
CA ASP A 17 -2.38 -14.38 -0.33
C ASP A 17 -1.35 -14.94 0.66
N THR A 18 -0.15 -15.30 0.21
CA THR A 18 0.94 -15.72 1.12
C THR A 18 1.43 -14.63 2.06
N GLN A 19 1.04 -13.37 1.83
CA GLN A 19 1.38 -12.20 2.65
C GLN A 19 0.22 -11.75 3.54
N SER A 20 -0.78 -12.62 3.78
CA SER A 20 -1.97 -12.27 4.58
C SER A 20 -1.64 -11.71 5.97
N LEU A 21 -0.60 -12.23 6.63
CA LEU A 21 -0.14 -11.72 7.92
C LEU A 21 0.44 -10.30 7.79
N ASP A 22 1.27 -10.05 6.78
CA ASP A 22 1.86 -8.72 6.55
C ASP A 22 0.78 -7.68 6.22
N ILE A 23 -0.20 -8.07 5.39
CA ILE A 23 -1.36 -7.25 5.06
C ILE A 23 -2.21 -6.97 6.31
N GLN A 24 -2.41 -7.97 7.17
CA GLN A 24 -3.11 -7.79 8.44
C GLN A 24 -2.37 -6.85 9.38
N MET A 25 -1.05 -6.95 9.49
CA MET A 25 -0.25 -6.03 10.29
C MET A 25 -0.31 -4.60 9.75
N ALA A 26 -0.32 -4.43 8.42
CA ALA A 26 -0.53 -3.13 7.79
C ALA A 26 -1.90 -2.53 8.16
N ALA A 27 -2.98 -3.30 8.06
CA ALA A 27 -4.32 -2.86 8.46
C ALA A 27 -4.39 -2.46 9.95
N GLN A 28 -3.79 -3.28 10.82
CA GLN A 28 -3.70 -3.00 12.26
C GLN A 28 -2.85 -1.78 12.60
N SER A 29 -1.86 -1.45 11.76
CA SER A 29 -1.07 -0.24 11.93
C SER A 29 -1.90 0.99 11.56
N LEU A 30 -2.57 0.96 10.40
CA LEU A 30 -3.35 2.09 9.88
C LEU A 30 -4.56 2.41 10.77
N ILE A 31 -5.25 1.40 11.32
CA ILE A 31 -6.43 1.62 12.17
C ILE A 31 -6.12 2.35 13.47
N GLN A 32 -4.86 2.31 13.94
CA GLN A 32 -4.45 3.03 15.15
C GLN A 32 -4.60 4.54 15.02
N ALA A 33 -4.55 5.09 13.80
CA ALA A 33 -4.88 6.50 13.58
C ALA A 33 -6.33 6.81 13.96
N ILE A 34 -7.27 5.98 13.49
CA ILE A 34 -8.70 6.19 13.73
C ILE A 34 -9.02 6.05 15.23
N GLY A 35 -8.50 5.01 15.88
CA GLY A 35 -8.70 4.81 17.33
C GLY A 35 -8.00 5.83 18.22
N GLY A 36 -7.03 6.59 17.68
CA GLY A 36 -6.22 7.57 18.40
C GLY A 36 -6.54 9.03 18.09
N GLU A 37 -7.64 9.32 17.37
CA GLU A 37 -8.00 10.67 16.87
C GLU A 37 -7.01 11.28 15.85
N GLY A 38 -6.16 10.46 15.24
CA GLY A 38 -5.22 10.84 14.17
C GLY A 38 -5.77 10.61 12.76
N HIS A 39 -4.93 10.88 11.76
CA HIS A 39 -5.28 10.69 10.35
C HIS A 39 -4.39 9.66 9.66
N ILE A 40 -4.91 9.09 8.57
CA ILE A 40 -4.14 8.23 7.68
C ILE A 40 -3.66 9.05 6.48
N PHE A 41 -2.39 9.41 6.47
CA PHE A 41 -1.80 10.18 5.37
C PHE A 41 -1.34 9.29 4.22
N ILE A 42 -1.80 9.62 3.02
CA ILE A 42 -1.65 8.79 1.83
C ILE A 42 -0.72 9.47 0.83
N LYS A 43 0.29 8.74 0.31
CA LYS A 43 1.06 9.17 -0.86
C LYS A 43 1.36 8.01 -1.80
N GLY A 44 0.93 8.16 -3.04
CA GLY A 44 1.20 7.28 -4.16
C GLY A 44 2.32 7.83 -5.06
N TYR A 45 3.08 6.93 -5.66
CA TYR A 45 4.23 7.29 -6.49
C TYR A 45 4.13 6.68 -7.90
N GLY A 46 4.68 7.41 -8.88
CA GLY A 46 4.72 6.99 -10.28
C GLY A 46 3.33 6.65 -10.82
N ASP A 47 3.25 5.58 -11.61
CA ASP A 47 2.00 5.15 -12.27
C ASP A 47 0.89 4.77 -11.28
N LEU A 48 1.24 4.37 -10.05
CA LEU A 48 0.24 4.03 -9.05
C LEU A 48 -0.36 5.25 -8.37
N LYS A 49 0.24 6.45 -8.49
CA LYS A 49 -0.27 7.68 -7.87
C LYS A 49 -1.75 7.94 -8.15
N CYS A 50 -2.24 7.53 -9.32
CA CYS A 50 -3.66 7.64 -9.67
C CYS A 50 -4.62 6.96 -8.66
N PHE A 51 -4.14 5.99 -7.88
CA PHE A 51 -4.93 5.28 -6.87
C PHE A 51 -5.17 6.11 -5.60
N GLU A 52 -4.44 7.20 -5.36
CA GLU A 52 -4.68 8.11 -4.21
C GLU A 52 -6.12 8.62 -4.19
N THR A 53 -6.64 9.03 -5.36
CA THR A 53 -8.01 9.54 -5.47
C THR A 53 -9.04 8.50 -5.05
N TYR A 54 -8.78 7.21 -5.35
CA TYR A 54 -9.65 6.12 -4.91
C TYR A 54 -9.66 6.00 -3.39
N ILE A 55 -8.48 5.96 -2.77
CA ILE A 55 -8.32 5.82 -1.32
C ILE A 55 -8.95 7.00 -0.57
N LEU A 56 -8.88 8.20 -1.12
CA LEU A 56 -9.31 9.44 -0.44
C LEU A 56 -10.79 9.81 -0.68
N GLN A 57 -11.35 9.44 -1.84
CA GLN A 57 -12.62 10.03 -2.32
C GLN A 57 -13.66 9.01 -2.78
N SER A 58 -13.33 7.72 -2.89
CA SER A 58 -14.33 6.71 -3.26
C SER A 58 -15.33 6.43 -2.13
N GLU A 59 -16.40 5.70 -2.46
CA GLU A 59 -17.33 5.14 -1.45
C GLU A 59 -16.64 4.14 -0.51
N GLU A 60 -15.53 3.55 -0.97
CA GLU A 60 -14.71 2.59 -0.24
C GLU A 60 -13.41 3.25 0.24
N LYS A 61 -13.42 4.56 0.48
CA LYS A 61 -12.25 5.30 1.00
C LYS A 61 -11.83 4.82 2.38
N LEU A 62 -10.56 5.02 2.72
CA LEU A 62 -10.12 4.86 4.11
C LEU A 62 -10.68 5.99 4.96
N GLU A 63 -11.25 5.64 6.10
CA GLU A 63 -11.78 6.61 7.06
C GLU A 63 -10.65 7.50 7.62
N SER A 64 -10.94 8.78 7.84
CA SER A 64 -9.96 9.79 8.28
C SER A 64 -8.69 9.89 7.40
N SER A 65 -8.78 9.49 6.12
CA SER A 65 -7.64 9.59 5.21
C SER A 65 -7.46 11.00 4.64
N LEU A 66 -6.21 11.44 4.55
CA LEU A 66 -5.79 12.71 3.98
C LEU A 66 -4.63 12.50 3.00
N SER A 67 -4.51 13.35 1.99
CA SER A 67 -3.32 13.33 1.12
C SER A 67 -2.12 13.83 1.92
N LEU A 68 -0.99 13.11 1.87
CA LEU A 68 0.26 13.59 2.49
C LEU A 68 0.74 14.89 1.83
N GLU A 69 0.35 15.17 0.59
CA GLU A 69 0.70 16.40 -0.13
C GLU A 69 -0.05 17.63 0.39
N CYS A 70 -1.07 17.47 1.25
CA CYS A 70 -1.72 18.61 1.90
C CYS A 70 -0.84 19.25 2.98
N LEU A 71 0.18 18.52 3.46
CA LEU A 71 1.10 18.99 4.47
C LEU A 71 2.18 19.89 3.86
N SER A 72 2.47 20.99 4.55
CA SER A 72 3.61 21.84 4.18
C SER A 72 4.93 21.26 4.67
N SER A 73 4.88 20.45 5.73
CA SER A 73 6.03 19.80 6.35
C SER A 73 5.60 18.54 7.11
N PHE A 74 6.45 17.52 7.15
CA PHE A 74 6.21 16.33 7.99
C PHE A 74 6.35 16.61 9.49
N SER A 75 6.74 17.82 9.88
CA SER A 75 6.65 18.27 11.28
C SER A 75 5.22 18.52 11.75
N ASP A 76 4.26 18.61 10.82
CA ASP A 76 2.85 18.84 11.12
C ASP A 76 2.13 17.55 11.52
N LEU A 77 2.79 16.40 11.34
CA LEU A 77 2.34 15.08 11.79
C LEU A 77 2.61 14.90 13.28
N ASP A 78 1.74 14.18 13.98
CA ASP A 78 1.96 13.76 15.35
C ASP A 78 2.08 12.22 15.49
N SER A 79 2.17 11.73 16.73
CA SER A 79 2.36 10.29 17.02
C SER A 79 1.12 9.43 16.75
N THR A 80 -0.05 10.03 16.64
CA THR A 80 -1.32 9.35 16.36
C THR A 80 -1.51 9.13 14.86
N ASP A 81 -0.87 9.93 14.03
CA ASP A 81 -0.94 9.80 12.58
C ASP A 81 -0.26 8.52 12.07
N ARG A 82 -0.79 7.99 10.96
CA ARG A 82 -0.25 6.81 10.27
C ARG A 82 -0.06 7.11 8.80
N ILE A 83 0.99 6.58 8.20
CA ILE A 83 1.34 6.89 6.82
C ILE A 83 1.19 5.65 5.94
N LEU A 84 0.51 5.79 4.80
CA LEU A 84 0.46 4.80 3.74
C LEU A 84 1.19 5.33 2.50
N LEU A 85 2.34 4.75 2.21
CA LEU A 85 3.11 4.99 0.99
C LEU A 85 2.94 3.82 0.02
N PHE A 86 2.69 4.09 -1.26
CA PHE A 86 2.62 3.01 -2.25
C PHE A 86 3.12 3.41 -3.64
N GLY A 87 3.75 2.47 -4.33
CA GLY A 87 4.30 2.68 -5.66
C GLY A 87 4.70 1.37 -6.30
N ALA A 88 4.80 1.31 -7.63
CA ALA A 88 5.25 0.08 -8.28
C ALA A 88 6.66 -0.35 -7.82
N TYR A 89 7.51 0.64 -7.56
CA TYR A 89 8.91 0.48 -7.18
C TYR A 89 9.29 1.44 -6.07
N TYR A 90 10.33 1.10 -5.34
CA TYR A 90 10.98 2.00 -4.39
C TYR A 90 11.81 3.05 -5.14
N THR A 91 11.30 4.27 -5.23
CA THR A 91 11.92 5.39 -5.95
C THR A 91 12.78 6.26 -5.01
N GLU A 92 13.63 7.11 -5.57
CA GLU A 92 14.40 8.10 -4.79
C GLU A 92 13.48 9.07 -4.03
N GLU A 93 12.36 9.48 -4.65
CA GLU A 93 11.36 10.33 -4.00
C GLU A 93 10.77 9.64 -2.77
N MET A 94 10.31 8.40 -2.91
CA MET A 94 9.78 7.61 -1.79
C MET A 94 10.84 7.40 -0.71
N ALA A 95 12.10 7.18 -1.10
CA ALA A 95 13.20 7.02 -0.14
C ALA A 95 13.44 8.27 0.69
N ASN A 96 13.39 9.45 0.06
CA ASN A 96 13.56 10.73 0.75
C ASN A 96 12.40 11.02 1.71
N ASP A 97 11.18 10.69 1.32
CA ASP A 97 10.00 10.87 2.17
C ASP A 97 10.04 9.90 3.36
N LEU A 98 10.31 8.62 3.09
CA LEU A 98 10.44 7.59 4.12
C LEU A 98 11.53 7.95 5.13
N ALA A 99 12.70 8.41 4.67
CA ALA A 99 13.78 8.80 5.58
C ALA A 99 13.39 9.93 6.54
N GLN A 100 12.58 10.90 6.09
CA GLN A 100 12.10 11.98 6.93
C GLN A 100 11.04 11.51 7.93
N LEU A 101 10.11 10.65 7.49
CA LEU A 101 9.08 10.08 8.35
C LEU A 101 9.68 9.22 9.47
N LEU A 102 10.64 8.35 9.12
CA LEU A 102 11.33 7.50 10.10
C LEU A 102 12.17 8.31 11.09
N LYS A 103 12.80 9.40 10.63
CA LYS A 103 13.57 10.30 11.50
C LYS A 103 12.69 10.94 12.59
N ASN A 104 11.40 11.12 12.29
CA ASN A 104 10.41 11.68 13.21
C ASN A 104 9.63 10.58 13.97
N ASN A 105 10.06 9.31 13.89
CA ASN A 105 9.44 8.16 14.56
C ASN A 105 7.97 7.90 14.16
N HIS A 106 7.58 8.18 12.93
CA HIS A 106 6.26 7.77 12.44
C HIS A 106 6.25 6.34 11.92
N ASP A 107 5.16 5.63 12.19
CA ASP A 107 4.89 4.30 11.67
C ASP A 107 4.39 4.40 10.21
N VAL A 108 5.03 3.64 9.32
CA VAL A 108 4.76 3.69 7.88
C VAL A 108 4.33 2.32 7.36
N VAL A 109 3.20 2.27 6.67
CA VAL A 109 2.85 1.17 5.78
C VAL A 109 3.41 1.48 4.40
N MET A 110 4.18 0.55 3.83
CA MET A 110 4.78 0.71 2.51
C MET A 110 4.39 -0.45 1.59
N ILE A 111 3.81 -0.13 0.43
CA ILE A 111 3.39 -1.12 -0.57
C ILE A 111 4.15 -0.89 -1.88
N THR A 112 5.14 -1.74 -2.16
CA THR A 112 5.88 -1.73 -3.44
C THR A 112 6.27 -3.13 -3.86
N ASN A 113 6.82 -3.32 -5.06
CA ASN A 113 7.60 -4.54 -5.29
C ASN A 113 8.83 -4.54 -4.38
N LYS A 114 9.20 -5.69 -3.82
CA LYS A 114 10.34 -5.81 -2.92
C LYS A 114 11.65 -5.32 -3.60
N PRO A 115 12.33 -4.30 -3.05
CA PRO A 115 13.61 -3.84 -3.58
C PRO A 115 14.67 -4.93 -3.39
N LYS A 116 15.55 -5.12 -4.39
CA LYS A 116 16.57 -6.18 -4.35
C LYS A 116 17.78 -5.86 -3.46
N SER A 117 18.03 -4.59 -3.22
CA SER A 117 19.29 -4.09 -2.66
C SER A 117 19.10 -3.23 -1.40
N ILE A 118 17.88 -3.18 -0.87
CA ILE A 118 17.52 -2.33 0.27
C ILE A 118 16.87 -3.22 1.31
N GLU A 119 17.48 -3.29 2.48
CA GLU A 119 16.84 -3.85 3.66
C GLU A 119 15.84 -2.82 4.18
N ILE A 120 14.60 -3.25 4.35
CA ILE A 120 13.53 -2.43 4.89
C ILE A 120 13.55 -2.64 6.41
N PRO A 121 13.69 -1.59 7.22
CA PRO A 121 13.67 -1.72 8.68
C PRO A 121 12.35 -2.32 9.19
N ASP A 122 12.41 -3.49 9.83
CA ASP A 122 11.22 -4.25 10.24
C ASP A 122 10.39 -3.61 11.38
N HIS A 123 10.94 -2.64 12.12
CA HIS A 123 10.35 -2.15 13.37
C HIS A 123 9.51 -0.87 13.24
N LEU A 124 9.68 -0.10 12.16
CA LEU A 124 8.93 1.14 11.89
C LEU A 124 8.17 1.10 10.55
N ILE A 125 8.31 -0.01 9.82
CA ILE A 125 7.72 -0.17 8.50
C ILE A 125 6.97 -1.49 8.43
N HIS A 126 5.69 -1.41 8.11
CA HIS A 126 4.90 -2.56 7.68
C HIS A 126 4.98 -2.64 6.16
N PHE A 127 5.79 -3.55 5.66
CA PHE A 127 6.00 -3.71 4.22
C PHE A 127 5.08 -4.78 3.64
N VAL A 128 4.45 -4.47 2.51
CA VAL A 128 3.67 -5.44 1.71
C VAL A 128 4.21 -5.46 0.27
N ASP A 129 4.61 -6.64 -0.22
CA ASP A 129 5.12 -6.83 -1.58
C ASP A 129 3.98 -6.86 -2.61
N LEU A 130 4.02 -5.98 -3.62
CA LEU A 130 3.11 -6.01 -4.76
C LEU A 130 3.19 -7.32 -5.57
N SER A 131 4.24 -8.13 -5.43
CA SER A 131 4.37 -9.45 -6.06
C SER A 131 4.22 -9.44 -7.59
N THR A 132 4.56 -8.31 -8.22
CA THR A 132 4.46 -8.03 -9.65
C THR A 132 5.80 -7.49 -10.23
N PRO A 133 6.97 -8.08 -9.94
CA PRO A 133 8.27 -7.47 -10.25
C PRO A 133 8.66 -7.50 -11.74
N ARG A 134 7.87 -8.17 -12.59
CA ARG A 134 8.18 -8.38 -14.00
C ARG A 134 6.90 -8.52 -14.83
N PRO A 135 6.94 -8.19 -16.14
CA PRO A 135 5.79 -8.38 -16.99
C PRO A 135 5.47 -9.86 -17.19
N LEU A 136 4.18 -10.12 -17.26
CA LEU A 136 3.57 -11.42 -17.46
C LEU A 136 3.37 -11.64 -18.97
N VAL A 137 3.44 -12.91 -19.37
CA VAL A 137 3.32 -13.31 -20.77
C VAL A 137 1.86 -13.33 -21.18
N PHE A 138 1.50 -12.58 -22.22
CA PHE A 138 0.10 -12.50 -22.68
C PHE A 138 -0.11 -12.49 -24.19
N THR A 139 0.93 -12.41 -25.01
CA THR A 139 0.78 -12.53 -26.47
C THR A 139 0.86 -13.99 -26.91
N GLU A 140 0.34 -14.29 -28.11
CA GLU A 140 0.46 -15.62 -28.72
C GLU A 140 1.94 -15.97 -29.02
N ASP A 141 2.78 -14.94 -29.22
CA ASP A 141 4.22 -15.06 -29.45
C ASP A 141 5.04 -15.14 -28.14
N TYR A 142 4.37 -15.30 -26.99
CA TYR A 142 4.98 -15.38 -25.66
C TYR A 142 5.73 -14.12 -25.19
N ASP A 143 5.34 -12.95 -25.70
CA ASP A 143 5.84 -11.66 -25.21
C ASP A 143 5.27 -11.31 -23.84
N LYS A 144 6.12 -10.66 -23.05
CA LYS A 144 5.80 -10.12 -21.73
C LYS A 144 5.36 -8.68 -21.87
N VAL A 145 4.06 -8.43 -21.79
CA VAL A 145 3.47 -7.13 -22.17
C VAL A 145 2.71 -6.41 -21.06
N VAL A 146 2.30 -7.09 -19.98
CA VAL A 146 1.52 -6.45 -18.91
C VAL A 146 2.17 -6.72 -17.55
N ILE A 147 2.24 -5.68 -16.74
CA ILE A 147 2.60 -5.75 -15.33
C ILE A 147 1.39 -5.28 -14.52
N PRO A 148 0.69 -6.16 -13.77
CA PRO A 148 -0.62 -5.82 -13.20
C PRO A 148 -0.49 -5.14 -11.82
N HIS A 149 0.35 -4.11 -11.70
CA HIS A 149 0.60 -3.41 -10.44
C HIS A 149 -0.69 -2.85 -9.82
N MET A 150 -1.56 -2.22 -10.63
CA MET A 150 -2.84 -1.67 -10.16
C MET A 150 -3.78 -2.76 -9.62
N MET A 151 -3.83 -3.93 -10.26
CA MET A 151 -4.67 -5.03 -9.77
C MET A 151 -4.14 -5.60 -8.46
N ALA A 152 -2.82 -5.70 -8.32
CA ALA A 152 -2.19 -6.15 -7.09
C ALA A 152 -2.40 -5.14 -5.95
N LEU A 153 -2.21 -3.85 -6.21
CA LEU A 153 -2.47 -2.79 -5.23
C LEU A 153 -3.94 -2.76 -4.79
N ASN A 154 -4.87 -2.88 -5.75
CA ASN A 154 -6.30 -2.89 -5.43
C ASN A 154 -6.72 -4.14 -4.63
N TYR A 155 -6.13 -5.30 -4.89
CA TYR A 155 -6.32 -6.50 -4.07
C TYR A 155 -5.83 -6.26 -2.62
N ILE A 156 -4.60 -5.79 -2.45
CA ILE A 156 -4.04 -5.49 -1.12
C ILE A 156 -4.89 -4.44 -0.40
N TYR A 157 -5.33 -3.42 -1.12
CA TYR A 157 -6.20 -2.38 -0.59
C TYR A 157 -7.50 -2.95 -0.05
N TYR A 158 -8.17 -3.85 -0.78
CA TYR A 158 -9.40 -4.46 -0.30
C TYR A 158 -9.20 -5.36 0.90
N GLU A 159 -8.10 -6.10 0.96
CA GLU A 159 -7.74 -6.87 2.16
C GLU A 159 -7.53 -5.96 3.37
N ILE A 160 -6.82 -4.83 3.21
CA ILE A 160 -6.66 -3.83 4.27
C ILE A 160 -8.02 -3.22 4.66
N TYR A 161 -8.78 -2.75 3.67
CA TYR A 161 -10.05 -2.06 3.86
C TYR A 161 -11.07 -2.93 4.60
N THR A 162 -11.24 -4.18 4.16
CA THR A 162 -12.18 -5.12 4.80
C THR A 162 -11.78 -5.42 6.23
N GLN A 163 -10.49 -5.64 6.50
CA GLN A 163 -10.01 -5.83 7.86
C GLN A 163 -10.23 -4.59 8.74
N MET A 164 -9.97 -3.39 8.22
CA MET A 164 -10.22 -2.14 8.94
C MET A 164 -11.71 -1.94 9.23
N VAL A 165 -12.60 -2.21 8.26
CA VAL A 165 -14.05 -2.12 8.46
C VAL A 165 -14.52 -3.04 9.58
N GLU A 166 -14.01 -4.28 9.65
CA GLU A 166 -14.35 -5.20 10.74
C GLU A 166 -13.79 -4.70 12.09
N MET A 167 -12.56 -4.18 12.13
CA MET A 167 -11.97 -3.61 13.35
C MET A 167 -12.75 -2.38 13.87
N ILE A 168 -13.20 -1.49 12.99
CA ILE A 168 -14.00 -0.31 13.35
C ILE A 168 -15.33 -0.73 13.98
N ARG A 169 -16.01 -1.70 13.36
CA ARG A 169 -17.26 -2.28 13.88
C ARG A 169 -17.08 -2.86 15.28
N ASP A 170 -16.00 -3.60 15.50
CA ASP A 170 -15.68 -4.21 16.80
C ASP A 170 -15.39 -3.15 17.88
N LEU A 171 -14.85 -2.00 17.49
CA LEU A 171 -14.54 -0.88 18.38
C LEU A 171 -15.76 -0.01 18.74
N ASN A 172 -16.93 -0.25 18.15
CA ASN A 172 -18.11 0.62 18.21
C ASN A 172 -17.81 2.10 17.83
N LEU A 173 -16.86 2.31 16.92
CA LEU A 173 -16.59 3.60 16.31
C LEU A 173 -17.54 3.81 15.12
#